data_AF-A0A4Y2MDF5-F1
#
_entry.id   AF-A0A4Y2MDF5-F1
#
_cell.length_a   1.000
_cell.length_b   1.000
_cell.length_c   1.000
_cell.angle_alpha   90.00
_cell.angle_beta   90.00
_cell.angle_gamma   90.00
#
_symmetry.space_group_name_H-M   'P 1'
#
loop_
_entity.id
_entity.type
_entity.pdbx_description
1 polymer ?
#
loop_
_entity_poly.entity_id
_entity_poly.type
_entity_poly.pdbx_seq_one_letter_code
_entity_poly.pdbx_strand_id
1 'polypeptide(L)'
;MRAFDSEKEFASWLLHVGEGESGEKIQLSPFCYSEIEDPVQQLISEIDFKTETPEELKGRAILPLTNDLSMQINNRVLECMPGNEVIYESMDNIVSNDPQDQLAYTEEFLNSLTPTGMPPHKLRLKLGAIIMLLRNLAPSEGLCNGTRLILIQLQKNVIVAKN
;
A
#
# COMPACT_ATOMS: atom_id res chain seq x y z
N MET A 1 6.65 -11.46 -6.05
CA MET A 1 6.27 -12.29 -4.89
C MET A 1 7.41 -13.28 -4.66
N ARG A 2 7.93 -13.43 -3.44
CA ARG A 2 8.93 -14.45 -3.12
C ARG A 2 8.25 -15.48 -2.22
N ALA A 3 8.32 -16.75 -2.59
CA ALA A 3 7.92 -17.82 -1.69
C ALA A 3 8.86 -17.84 -0.48
N PHE A 4 8.34 -18.13 0.71
CA PHE A 4 9.18 -18.33 1.89
C PHE A 4 9.97 -19.64 1.76
N ASP A 5 11.10 -19.76 2.47
CA ASP A 5 11.92 -20.99 2.46
C ASP A 5 11.14 -22.23 2.93
N SER A 6 10.08 -22.02 3.71
CA SER A 6 9.14 -23.04 4.17
C SER A 6 8.14 -23.49 3.10
N GLU A 7 7.93 -22.72 2.03
CA GLU A 7 6.88 -22.94 1.01
C GLU A 7 7.43 -23.60 -0.25
N LYS A 8 8.18 -24.70 -0.09
CA LYS A 8 8.91 -25.35 -1.19
C LYS A 8 8.00 -25.82 -2.34
N GLU A 9 6.79 -26.26 -2.04
CA GLU A 9 5.82 -26.69 -3.06
C GLU A 9 5.30 -25.51 -3.87
N PHE A 10 4.94 -24.40 -3.21
CA PHE A 10 4.49 -23.18 -3.89
C PHE A 10 5.62 -22.53 -4.70
N ALA A 11 6.84 -22.52 -4.16
CA ALA A 11 8.02 -22.05 -4.88
C ALA A 11 8.27 -22.86 -6.16
N SER A 12 8.20 -24.19 -6.06
CA SER A 12 8.33 -25.09 -7.21
C SER A 12 7.22 -24.86 -8.23
N TRP A 13 5.97 -24.69 -7.78
CA TRP A 13 4.84 -24.39 -8.66
C TRP A 13 5.02 -23.05 -9.41
N LEU A 14 5.43 -21.99 -8.70
CA LEU A 14 5.73 -20.69 -9.32
C LEU A 14 6.81 -20.79 -10.41
N LEU A 15 7.84 -21.61 -10.18
CA LEU A 15 8.90 -21.88 -11.17
C LEU A 15 8.35 -22.55 -12.42
N HIS A 16 7.60 -23.66 -12.28
CA HIS A 16 6.97 -24.35 -13.42
C HIS A 16 6.05 -23.42 -14.22
N VAL A 17 5.34 -22.49 -13.57
CA VAL A 17 4.53 -21.48 -14.25
C VAL A 17 5.42 -20.49 -15.01
N GLY A 18 6.47 -19.97 -14.38
CA GLY A 18 7.40 -19.01 -15.00
C GLY A 18 8.23 -19.59 -16.14
N GLU A 19 8.53 -20.89 -16.11
CA GLU A 19 9.27 -21.62 -17.13
C GLU A 19 8.35 -22.10 -18.28
N GLY A 20 7.04 -21.91 -18.16
CA GLY A 20 6.06 -22.31 -19.18
C GLY A 20 5.77 -23.82 -19.21
N GLU A 21 6.21 -24.56 -18.20
CA GLU A 21 5.99 -26.00 -18.07
C GLU A 21 4.54 -26.35 -17.71
N SER A 22 3.75 -25.36 -17.30
CA SER A 22 2.32 -25.50 -16.98
C SER A 22 1.41 -25.58 -18.23
N GLY A 23 1.95 -25.47 -19.44
CA GLY A 23 1.16 -25.42 -20.67
C GLY A 23 0.30 -24.17 -20.79
N GLU A 24 -0.78 -24.21 -21.60
CA GLU A 24 -1.66 -23.05 -21.85
C GLU A 24 -2.58 -22.69 -20.67
N LYS A 25 -2.73 -23.58 -19.67
CA LYS A 25 -3.68 -23.42 -18.57
C LYS A 25 -3.00 -23.60 -17.22
N ILE A 26 -3.05 -22.56 -16.40
CA ILE A 26 -2.57 -22.60 -15.03
C ILE A 26 -3.72 -23.07 -14.14
N GLN A 27 -3.52 -24.19 -13.43
CA GLN A 27 -4.43 -24.58 -12.36
C GLN A 27 -4.14 -23.75 -11.12
N LEU A 28 -5.11 -22.93 -10.72
CA LEU A 28 -5.04 -22.16 -9.49
C LEU A 28 -5.40 -23.05 -8.29
N SER A 29 -4.92 -22.64 -7.11
CA SER A 29 -5.26 -23.30 -5.86
C SER A 29 -6.78 -23.31 -5.64
N PRO A 30 -7.36 -24.39 -5.09
CA PRO A 30 -8.79 -24.45 -4.75
C PRO A 30 -9.21 -23.42 -3.68
N PHE A 31 -8.26 -22.74 -3.02
CA PHE A 31 -8.52 -21.62 -2.11
C PHE A 31 -8.80 -20.28 -2.82
N CYS A 32 -9.01 -20.29 -4.14
CA CYS A 32 -9.54 -19.11 -4.83
C CYS A 32 -11.00 -18.89 -4.46
N TYR A 33 -11.32 -17.73 -3.87
CA TYR A 33 -12.70 -17.30 -3.61
C TYR A 33 -13.47 -17.21 -4.94
N SER A 34 -14.18 -18.28 -5.29
CA SER A 34 -14.65 -18.44 -6.67
C SER A 34 -16.01 -17.80 -6.96
N GLU A 35 -16.76 -17.26 -5.98
CA GLU A 35 -18.18 -16.93 -6.19
C GLU A 35 -18.75 -15.74 -5.37
N ILE A 36 -17.97 -14.70 -5.01
CA ILE A 36 -18.45 -13.61 -4.14
C ILE A 36 -18.30 -12.22 -4.79
N GLU A 37 -19.30 -11.34 -4.59
CA GLU A 37 -19.40 -9.98 -5.19
C GLU A 37 -18.26 -9.02 -4.79
N ASP A 38 -17.66 -9.17 -3.59
CA ASP A 38 -16.53 -8.34 -3.12
C ASP A 38 -15.52 -9.16 -2.27
N PRO A 39 -14.47 -9.75 -2.89
CA PRO A 39 -13.46 -10.52 -2.16
C PRO A 39 -12.60 -9.67 -1.21
N VAL A 40 -12.49 -8.36 -1.45
CA VAL A 40 -11.72 -7.47 -0.57
C VAL A 40 -12.44 -7.29 0.76
N GLN A 41 -13.75 -7.02 0.72
CA GLN A 41 -14.54 -6.86 1.94
C GLN A 41 -14.49 -8.12 2.80
N GLN A 42 -14.56 -9.30 2.19
CA GLN A 42 -14.46 -10.55 2.92
C GLN A 42 -13.12 -10.65 3.64
N LEU A 43 -12.01 -10.45 2.92
CA LEU A 43 -10.67 -10.53 3.51
C LEU A 43 -10.49 -9.53 4.66
N ILE A 44 -11.01 -8.32 4.52
CA ILE A 44 -10.99 -7.30 5.59
C ILE A 44 -11.83 -7.76 6.79
N SER A 45 -12.97 -8.41 6.57
CA SER A 45 -13.85 -8.89 7.64
C SER A 45 -13.32 -10.11 8.40
N GLU A 46 -12.41 -10.87 7.80
CA GLU A 46 -11.73 -11.99 8.44
C GLU A 46 -10.62 -11.53 9.41
N ILE A 47 -10.24 -10.24 9.37
CA ILE A 47 -9.21 -9.64 10.22
C ILE A 47 -9.87 -8.84 11.34
N ASP A 48 -9.59 -9.21 12.59
CA ASP A 48 -9.94 -8.38 13.74
C ASP A 48 -8.80 -7.39 14.05
N PHE A 49 -8.89 -6.19 13.47
CA PHE A 49 -7.91 -5.11 13.66
C PHE A 49 -7.75 -4.64 15.11
N LYS A 50 -8.60 -5.08 16.05
CA LYS A 50 -8.45 -4.75 17.48
C LYS A 50 -7.54 -5.73 18.22
N THR A 51 -7.43 -6.97 17.74
CA THR A 51 -6.69 -8.05 18.41
C THR A 51 -5.41 -8.41 17.67
N GLU A 52 -5.42 -8.34 16.34
CA GLU A 52 -4.25 -8.57 15.50
C GLU A 52 -3.21 -7.44 15.67
N THR A 53 -1.96 -7.83 15.86
CA THR A 53 -0.85 -6.90 16.05
C THR A 53 -0.36 -6.34 14.70
N PRO A 54 0.19 -5.13 14.65
CA PRO A 54 0.84 -4.60 13.44
C PRO A 54 1.90 -5.55 12.87
N GLU A 55 2.63 -6.27 13.72
CA GLU A 55 3.63 -7.25 13.33
C GLU A 55 3.03 -8.44 12.56
N GLU A 56 1.88 -8.96 12.99
CA GLU A 56 1.14 -10.01 12.29
C GLU A 56 0.57 -9.50 10.96
N LEU A 57 0.07 -8.26 10.94
CA LEU A 57 -0.47 -7.63 9.73
C LEU A 57 0.62 -7.31 8.69
N LYS A 58 1.85 -7.03 9.12
CA LYS A 58 2.99 -6.74 8.23
C LYS A 58 3.29 -7.89 7.25
N GLY A 59 2.96 -9.13 7.63
CA GLY A 59 3.11 -10.31 6.78
C GLY A 59 2.09 -10.42 5.65
N ARG A 60 0.99 -9.66 5.72
CA ARG A 60 -0.15 -9.76 4.80
C ARG A 60 -0.08 -8.66 3.74
N ALA A 61 -0.58 -8.94 2.53
CA ALA A 61 -0.65 -7.96 1.45
C ALA A 61 -1.84 -8.25 0.53
N ILE A 62 -2.52 -7.19 0.08
CA ILE A 62 -3.51 -7.24 -0.99
C ILE A 62 -2.87 -6.62 -2.22
N LEU A 63 -2.84 -7.35 -3.32
CA LEU A 63 -2.24 -6.90 -4.58
C LEU A 63 -3.33 -6.71 -5.64
N PRO A 64 -3.83 -5.47 -5.82
CA PRO A 64 -4.77 -5.16 -6.88
C PRO A 64 -4.06 -4.86 -8.21
N LEU A 65 -4.85 -4.79 -9.28
CA LEU A 65 -4.36 -4.55 -10.64
C LEU A 65 -3.88 -3.10 -10.86
N THR A 66 -4.47 -2.13 -10.16
CA THR A 66 -4.18 -0.70 -10.35
C THR A 66 -3.83 -0.01 -9.04
N ASN A 67 -3.03 1.06 -9.12
CA ASN A 67 -2.67 1.88 -7.96
C ASN A 67 -3.89 2.57 -7.35
N ASP A 68 -4.83 3.02 -8.18
CA ASP A 68 -6.07 3.66 -7.69
C ASP A 68 -6.88 2.69 -6.83
N LEU A 69 -7.02 1.43 -7.28
CA LEU A 69 -7.67 0.39 -6.48
C LEU A 69 -6.86 0.08 -5.22
N SER A 70 -5.52 0.07 -5.29
CA SER A 70 -4.66 -0.07 -4.11
C SER A 70 -4.92 1.02 -3.08
N MET A 71 -5.01 2.29 -3.51
CA MET A 71 -5.31 3.40 -2.61
C MET A 71 -6.69 3.27 -1.98
N GLN A 72 -7.72 2.90 -2.75
CA GLN A 72 -9.07 2.69 -2.23
C GLN A 72 -9.10 1.59 -1.17
N ILE A 73 -8.45 0.45 -1.44
CA ILE A 73 -8.37 -0.67 -0.49
C ILE A 73 -7.59 -0.27 0.77
N ASN A 74 -6.44 0.40 0.62
CA ASN A 74 -5.63 0.86 1.75
C ASN A 74 -6.41 1.82 2.65
N ASN A 75 -7.19 2.74 2.07
CA ASN A 75 -8.05 3.64 2.83
C ASN A 75 -9.16 2.90 3.58
N ARG A 76 -9.80 1.91 2.93
CA ARG A 76 -10.83 1.05 3.57
C ARG A 76 -10.25 0.27 4.75
N VAL A 77 -9.05 -0.31 4.60
CA VAL A 77 -8.33 -0.97 5.69
C VAL A 77 -8.05 0.01 6.83
N LEU A 78 -7.55 1.21 6.51
CA LEU A 78 -7.27 2.24 7.51
C LEU A 78 -8.53 2.66 8.28
N GLU A 79 -9.68 2.72 7.63
CA GLU A 79 -10.98 3.01 8.27
C GLU A 79 -11.37 1.94 9.29
N CYS A 80 -11.09 0.66 9.00
CA CYS A 80 -11.33 -0.46 9.91
C CYS A 80 -10.36 -0.51 11.10
N MET A 81 -9.16 0.06 10.97
CA MET A 81 -8.18 0.07 12.06
C MET A 81 -8.62 0.93 13.25
N PRO A 82 -8.36 0.49 14.49
CA PRO A 82 -8.65 1.28 15.67
C PRO A 82 -7.75 2.53 15.75
N GLY A 83 -8.15 3.48 16.60
CA GLY A 83 -7.38 4.70 16.87
C GLY A 83 -7.75 5.88 15.99
N ASN A 84 -7.23 7.04 16.38
CA ASN A 84 -7.53 8.31 15.72
C ASN A 84 -6.73 8.45 14.44
N GLU A 85 -7.40 8.90 13.39
CA GLU A 85 -6.77 9.28 12.14
C GLU A 85 -6.08 10.64 12.28
N VAL A 86 -4.91 10.76 11.66
CA VAL A 86 -4.23 12.03 11.41
C VAL A 86 -4.07 12.19 9.90
N ILE A 87 -4.39 13.38 9.40
CA ILE A 87 -4.28 13.71 7.98
C ILE A 87 -3.14 14.72 7.82
N TYR A 88 -2.18 14.38 6.97
CA TYR A 88 -1.16 15.31 6.49
C TYR A 88 -1.54 15.75 5.09
N GLU A 89 -1.69 17.06 4.89
CA GLU A 89 -2.04 17.65 3.60
C GLU A 89 -0.78 18.22 2.94
N SER A 90 -0.58 17.94 1.64
CA SER A 90 0.51 18.54 0.86
C SER A 90 0.27 20.04 0.65
N MET A 91 1.35 20.76 0.38
CA MET A 91 1.31 22.18 -0.01
C MET A 91 1.95 22.29 -1.39
N ASP A 92 1.13 22.17 -2.42
CA ASP A 92 1.59 22.16 -3.81
C ASP A 92 1.39 23.53 -4.44
N ASN A 93 2.40 24.00 -5.18
CA ASN A 93 2.35 25.27 -5.89
C ASN A 93 3.01 25.12 -7.26
N ILE A 94 2.50 25.82 -8.26
CA ILE A 94 3.15 25.91 -9.57
C ILE A 94 4.29 26.92 -9.50
N VAL A 95 5.43 26.54 -10.07
CA VAL A 95 6.54 27.46 -10.32
C VAL A 95 6.52 27.81 -11.81
N SER A 96 5.76 28.85 -12.18
CA SER A 96 5.70 29.37 -13.55
C SER A 96 5.71 30.90 -13.54
N ASN A 97 6.32 31.48 -14.58
CA ASN A 97 6.32 32.92 -14.84
C ASN A 97 5.16 33.34 -15.75
N ASP A 98 4.40 32.40 -16.32
CA ASP A 98 3.23 32.69 -17.15
C ASP A 98 1.99 32.89 -16.26
N PRO A 99 1.34 34.06 -16.29
CA PRO A 99 0.10 34.29 -15.56
C PRO A 99 -1.05 33.36 -15.98
N GLN A 100 -1.04 32.81 -17.20
CA GLN A 100 -2.06 31.87 -17.67
C GLN A 100 -1.97 30.52 -16.97
N ASP A 101 -0.77 30.08 -16.58
CA ASP A 101 -0.58 28.80 -15.88
C ASP A 101 -1.24 28.82 -14.50
N GLN A 102 -1.24 29.97 -13.81
CA GLN A 102 -1.93 30.12 -12.52
C GLN A 102 -3.46 29.98 -12.66
N LEU A 103 -4.01 30.31 -13.83
CA LEU A 103 -5.44 30.14 -14.12
C LEU A 103 -5.76 28.72 -14.61
N ALA A 104 -4.82 28.08 -15.31
CA ALA A 104 -5.01 26.75 -15.88
C ALA A 104 -4.84 25.62 -14.84
N TYR A 105 -3.98 25.82 -13.84
CA TYR A 105 -3.67 24.83 -12.82
C TYR A 105 -4.16 25.33 -11.46
N THR A 106 -5.44 25.08 -11.17
CA THR A 106 -6.02 25.46 -9.88
C THR A 106 -5.48 24.58 -8.75
N GLU A 107 -5.65 25.02 -7.51
CA GLU A 107 -5.27 24.24 -6.33
C GLU A 107 -5.99 22.89 -6.29
N GLU A 108 -7.27 22.83 -6.67
CA GLU A 108 -8.04 21.58 -6.75
C GLU A 108 -7.47 20.62 -7.78
N PHE A 109 -6.99 21.13 -8.91
CA PHE A 109 -6.30 20.31 -9.90
C PHE A 109 -5.01 19.73 -9.32
N LEU A 110 -4.17 20.55 -8.69
CA LEU A 110 -2.94 20.08 -8.04
C LEU A 110 -3.22 19.03 -6.95
N ASN A 111 -4.20 19.29 -6.10
CA ASN A 111 -4.59 18.40 -5.00
C ASN A 111 -5.18 17.06 -5.50
N SER A 112 -5.61 16.99 -6.76
CA SER A 112 -6.07 15.75 -7.40
C SER A 112 -4.92 14.88 -7.94
N LEU A 113 -3.72 15.44 -8.10
CA LEU A 113 -2.58 14.72 -8.66
C LEU A 113 -2.00 13.73 -7.65
N THR A 114 -1.70 12.53 -8.12
CA THR A 114 -0.95 11.52 -7.34
C THR A 114 0.19 10.97 -8.20
N PRO A 115 1.25 11.77 -8.46
CA PRO A 115 2.34 11.36 -9.33
C PRO A 115 3.14 10.22 -8.71
N THR A 116 3.74 9.38 -9.56
CA THR A 116 4.54 8.23 -9.13
C THR A 116 5.70 8.67 -8.22
N GLY A 117 5.88 7.99 -7.09
CA GLY A 117 6.95 8.30 -6.13
C GLY A 117 6.65 9.49 -5.21
N MET A 118 5.41 9.99 -5.20
CA MET A 118 4.90 10.94 -4.21
C MET A 118 3.67 10.38 -3.50
N PRO A 119 3.45 10.75 -2.23
CA PRO A 119 2.19 10.46 -1.56
C PRO A 119 1.05 11.30 -2.17
N PRO A 120 -0.22 10.88 -1.97
CA PRO A 120 -1.38 11.70 -2.35
C PRO A 120 -1.42 13.00 -1.53
N HIS A 121 -2.15 14.01 -2.03
CA HIS A 121 -2.34 15.28 -1.33
C HIS A 121 -2.81 15.08 0.13
N LYS A 122 -3.78 14.19 0.36
CA LYS A 122 -4.22 13.82 1.72
C LYS A 122 -3.65 12.48 2.13
N LEU A 123 -2.59 12.51 2.92
CA LEU A 123 -2.00 11.32 3.52
C LEU A 123 -2.66 11.02 4.87
N ARG A 124 -3.60 10.08 4.87
CA ARG A 124 -4.32 9.59 6.06
C ARG A 124 -3.48 8.52 6.76
N LEU A 125 -3.27 8.65 8.08
CA LEU A 125 -2.45 7.74 8.86
C LEU A 125 -3.08 7.42 10.24
N LYS A 126 -2.82 6.22 10.75
CA LYS A 126 -3.19 5.76 12.10
C LYS A 126 -2.03 5.01 12.74
N LEU A 127 -1.93 5.07 14.07
CA LEU A 127 -0.92 4.29 14.79
C LEU A 127 -1.12 2.78 14.52
N GLY A 128 -0.02 2.06 14.34
CA GLY A 128 -0.01 0.65 13.96
C GLY A 128 -0.18 0.38 12.46
N ALA A 129 -0.51 1.40 11.64
CA ALA A 129 -0.62 1.20 10.19
C ALA A 129 0.74 0.83 9.57
N ILE A 130 0.70 -0.04 8.57
CA ILE A 130 1.88 -0.37 7.75
C ILE A 130 2.03 0.68 6.66
N ILE A 131 3.15 1.39 6.67
CA ILE A 131 3.51 2.38 5.65
C ILE A 131 4.66 1.86 4.80
N MET A 132 4.82 2.42 3.60
CA MET A 132 5.91 2.08 2.69
C MET A 132 6.73 3.33 2.36
N LEU A 133 8.05 3.21 2.38
CA LEU A 133 8.92 4.27 1.88
C LEU A 133 8.81 4.37 0.36
N LEU A 134 8.58 5.57 -0.15
CA LEU A 134 8.52 5.85 -1.59
C LEU A 134 9.88 6.32 -2.17
N ARG A 135 10.87 6.56 -1.30
CA ARG A 135 12.19 7.09 -1.67
C ARG A 135 13.27 6.45 -0.80
N ASN A 136 14.49 6.49 -1.32
CA ASN A 136 15.68 6.05 -0.61
C ASN A 136 16.06 7.08 0.46
N LEU A 137 16.05 6.69 1.73
CA LEU A 137 16.47 7.54 2.85
C LEU A 137 17.86 7.17 3.34
N ALA A 138 18.08 5.87 3.62
CA ALA A 138 19.36 5.33 4.04
C ALA A 138 19.53 3.90 3.49
N PRO A 139 19.93 3.75 2.21
CA PRO A 139 20.07 2.43 1.58
C PRO A 139 21.05 1.49 2.29
N SER A 140 22.12 2.03 2.89
CA SER A 140 23.08 1.26 3.70
C SER A 140 22.46 0.61 4.93
N GLU A 141 21.34 1.14 5.41
CA GLU A 141 20.58 0.65 6.56
C GLU A 141 19.31 -0.12 6.14
N GLY A 142 19.10 -0.35 4.83
CA GLY A 142 17.91 -1.02 4.31
C GLY A 142 16.67 -0.13 4.22
N LEU A 143 16.80 1.19 4.41
CA LEU A 143 15.71 2.16 4.26
C LEU A 143 15.67 2.68 2.82
N CYS A 144 15.19 1.83 1.92
CA CYS A 144 15.05 2.11 0.49
C CYS A 144 13.57 2.19 0.07
N ASN A 145 13.33 2.59 -1.18
CA ASN A 145 12.00 2.53 -1.77
C ASN A 145 11.43 1.10 -1.68
N GLY A 146 10.20 0.98 -1.18
CA GLY A 146 9.53 -0.30 -0.95
C GLY A 146 9.66 -0.85 0.47
N THR A 147 10.53 -0.29 1.33
CA THR A 147 10.64 -0.74 2.73
C THR A 147 9.34 -0.49 3.48
N ARG A 148 8.80 -1.55 4.09
CA ARG A 148 7.56 -1.51 4.89
C ARG A 148 7.89 -1.28 6.37
N LEU A 149 7.23 -0.29 6.98
CA LEU A 149 7.43 0.10 8.37
C LEU A 149 6.09 0.14 9.12
N ILE A 150 6.11 -0.14 10.42
CA ILE A 150 4.98 0.00 11.33
C ILE A 150 5.03 1.39 11.95
N LEU A 151 3.92 2.12 11.85
CA LEU A 151 3.78 3.47 12.39
C LEU A 151 3.63 3.46 13.92
N ILE A 152 4.50 4.17 14.64
CA ILE A 152 4.56 4.18 16.12
C ILE A 152 4.07 5.50 16.69
N GLN A 153 4.39 6.62 16.04
CA GLN A 153 4.03 7.95 16.52
C GLN A 153 3.82 8.93 15.37
N LEU A 154 2.81 9.78 15.55
CA LEU A 154 2.46 10.86 14.64
C LEU A 154 2.57 12.19 15.39
N GLN A 155 3.40 13.09 14.88
CA GLN A 155 3.53 14.47 15.34
C GLN A 155 3.34 15.42 14.16
N LYS A 156 3.18 16.72 14.43
CA LYS A 156 2.90 17.73 13.40
C LYS A 156 3.84 17.65 12.18
N ASN A 157 5.13 17.45 12.40
CA ASN A 157 6.15 17.43 11.34
C ASN A 157 7.03 16.17 11.36
N VAL A 158 6.69 15.17 12.18
CA VAL A 158 7.52 13.98 12.39
C VAL A 158 6.64 12.74 12.42
N ILE A 159 7.01 11.76 11.60
CA ILE A 159 6.43 10.42 11.61
C ILE A 159 7.52 9.48 12.13
N VAL A 160 7.22 8.74 13.20
CA VAL A 160 8.13 7.74 13.77
C VAL A 160 7.60 6.36 13.43
N ALA A 161 8.42 5.54 12.79
CA ALA A 161 8.08 4.19 12.40
C ALA A 161 9.24 3.22 12.65
N LYS A 162 8.96 1.92 12.80
CA LYS A 162 9.95 0.84 12.91
C LYS A 162 9.79 -0.16 11.77
N ASN A 163 10.89 -0.81 11.41
CA ASN A 163 10.83 -2.03 10.61
C ASN A 163 10.33 -3.16 11.52
#